data_AF-A0A2X1M555-F1
#
_entry.id   AF-A0A2X1M555-F1
#
_cell.length_a   1.000
_cell.length_b   1.000
_cell.length_c   1.000
_cell.angle_alpha   90.00
_cell.angle_beta   90.00
_cell.angle_gamma   90.00
#
_symmetry.space_group_name_H-M   'P 1'
#
loop_
_entity.id
_entity.type
_entity.pdbx_description
1 polymer ?
#
loop_
_entity_poly.entity_id
_entity_poly.type
_entity_poly.pdbx_seq_one_letter_code
_entity_poly.pdbx_strand_id
1 'polypeptide(L)'
;MRETEAAMTLIEQQWQAIIAEGLGAQYGDAVPLSLLRDELAQRLDQERISQRFLAGPVNICTLMPMRSIPFKVVCLLGMNDGVYPRQLAPLGF
;
A
#
# COMPACT_ATOMS: atom_id res chain seq x y z
N MET A 1 14.28 -17.60 -5.14
CA MET A 1 13.35 -18.65 -4.65
C MET A 1 12.48 -18.17 -3.50
N ARG A 2 13.03 -17.69 -2.38
CA ARG A 2 12.21 -17.27 -1.22
C ARG A 2 11.36 -16.00 -1.44
N GLU A 3 11.88 -15.02 -2.18
CA GLU A 3 11.14 -13.78 -2.50
C GLU A 3 9.99 -14.01 -3.49
N THR A 4 10.23 -14.84 -4.51
CA THR A 4 9.20 -15.24 -5.49
C THR A 4 8.02 -15.97 -4.84
N GLU A 5 8.30 -16.79 -3.82
CA GLU A 5 7.27 -17.49 -3.05
C GLU A 5 6.42 -16.51 -2.23
N ALA A 6 7.07 -15.57 -1.52
CA ALA A 6 6.36 -14.54 -0.77
C ALA A 6 5.49 -13.63 -1.67
N ALA A 7 5.98 -13.29 -2.86
CA ALA A 7 5.23 -12.50 -3.84
C ALA A 7 4.00 -13.25 -4.35
N MET A 8 4.13 -14.54 -4.68
CA MET A 8 2.99 -15.37 -5.08
C MET A 8 1.94 -15.48 -3.97
N THR A 9 2.36 -15.76 -2.74
CA THR A 9 1.44 -15.84 -1.60
C THR A 9 0.70 -14.52 -1.38
N LEU A 10 1.36 -13.38 -1.57
CA LEU A 10 0.71 -12.07 -1.46
C LEU A 10 -0.40 -11.91 -2.51
N ILE A 11 -0.14 -12.29 -3.75
CA ILE A 11 -1.13 -12.21 -4.84
C ILE A 11 -2.34 -13.08 -4.50
N GLU A 12 -2.12 -14.32 -4.04
CA GLU A 12 -3.19 -15.24 -3.65
C GLU A 12 -4.05 -14.68 -2.51
N GLN A 13 -3.41 -14.08 -1.49
CA GLN A 13 -4.09 -13.46 -0.36
C GLN A 13 -4.98 -12.31 -0.79
N GLN A 14 -4.48 -11.39 -1.62
CA GLN A 14 -5.25 -10.24 -2.09
C GLN A 14 -6.39 -10.68 -3.01
N TRP A 15 -6.15 -11.65 -3.89
CA TRP A 15 -7.18 -12.23 -4.75
C TRP A 15 -8.33 -12.84 -3.93
N GLN A 16 -8.00 -13.63 -2.90
CA GLN A 16 -8.99 -14.25 -2.04
C GLN A 16 -9.78 -13.21 -1.23
N ALA A 17 -9.13 -12.14 -0.75
CA ALA A 17 -9.79 -11.06 -0.03
C ALA A 17 -10.84 -10.34 -0.89
N ILE A 18 -10.47 -9.98 -2.14
CA ILE A 18 -11.38 -9.30 -3.09
C ILE A 18 -12.64 -10.14 -3.33
N ILE A 19 -12.48 -11.44 -3.58
CA ILE A 19 -13.62 -12.35 -3.83
C ILE A 19 -14.46 -12.51 -2.57
N ALA A 20 -13.83 -12.69 -1.41
CA ALA A 20 -14.55 -12.86 -0.14
C ALA A 20 -15.41 -11.63 0.21
N GLU A 21 -14.92 -10.42 -0.06
CA GLU A 21 -15.67 -9.18 0.14
C GLU A 21 -16.90 -9.10 -0.77
N GLY A 22 -16.74 -9.43 -2.07
CA GLY A 22 -17.85 -9.48 -3.02
C GLY A 22 -18.92 -10.52 -2.64
N LEU A 23 -18.48 -11.70 -2.19
CA LEU A 23 -19.37 -12.76 -1.70
C LEU A 23 -20.08 -12.35 -0.39
N GLY A 24 -19.37 -11.68 0.52
CA GLY A 24 -19.93 -11.16 1.78
C GLY A 24 -21.00 -10.11 1.54
N ALA A 25 -20.87 -9.32 0.48
CA ALA A 25 -21.87 -8.37 0.00
C ALA A 25 -23.00 -9.02 -0.83
N GLN A 26 -22.94 -10.34 -1.08
CA GLN A 26 -23.93 -11.10 -1.85
C GLN A 26 -24.10 -10.58 -3.29
N TYR A 27 -23.01 -10.14 -3.93
CA TYR A 27 -23.05 -9.72 -5.32
C TYR A 27 -23.39 -10.91 -6.24
N GLY A 28 -24.54 -10.86 -6.90
CA GLY A 28 -25.10 -12.00 -7.64
C GLY A 28 -24.77 -12.03 -9.14
N ASP A 29 -24.36 -10.91 -9.71
CA ASP A 29 -24.05 -10.82 -11.14
C ASP A 29 -22.64 -11.33 -11.44
N ALA A 30 -22.43 -11.74 -12.69
CA ALA A 30 -21.09 -12.10 -13.15
C ALA A 30 -20.16 -10.88 -13.12
N VAL A 31 -18.94 -11.08 -12.61
CA VAL A 31 -17.93 -10.03 -12.53
C VAL A 31 -16.94 -10.18 -13.69
N PRO A 32 -16.69 -9.13 -14.50
CA PRO A 32 -15.67 -9.18 -15.53
C PRO A 32 -14.27 -9.22 -14.92
N LEU A 33 -13.37 -9.98 -15.54
CA LEU A 33 -11.98 -10.12 -15.07
C LEU A 33 -11.25 -8.78 -14.96
N SER A 34 -11.57 -7.80 -15.82
CA SER A 34 -10.97 -6.47 -15.77
C SER A 34 -11.19 -5.78 -14.42
N LEU A 35 -12.38 -5.94 -13.82
CA LEU A 35 -12.68 -5.33 -12.53
C LEU A 35 -11.84 -5.94 -11.41
N LEU A 36 -11.71 -7.27 -11.39
CA LEU A 36 -10.87 -7.97 -10.41
C LEU A 36 -9.39 -7.63 -10.59
N ARG A 37 -8.92 -7.51 -11.84
CA ARG A 37 -7.55 -7.13 -12.16
C ARG A 37 -7.23 -5.72 -11.67
N ASP A 38 -8.11 -4.77 -11.94
CA ASP A 38 -7.88 -3.36 -11.61
C ASP A 38 -7.88 -3.16 -10.08
N GLU A 39 -8.79 -3.84 -9.36
CA GLU A 39 -8.82 -3.86 -7.90
C GLU A 39 -7.57 -4.53 -7.31
N LEU A 40 -7.14 -5.68 -7.85
CA LEU A 40 -5.93 -6.36 -7.41
C LEU A 40 -4.69 -5.48 -7.62
N ALA A 41 -4.58 -4.81 -8.77
CA ALA A 41 -3.49 -3.88 -9.06
C ALA A 41 -3.46 -2.73 -8.04
N GLN A 42 -4.62 -2.14 -7.76
CA GLN A 42 -4.75 -1.07 -6.78
C GLN A 42 -4.33 -1.52 -5.36
N ARG A 43 -4.74 -2.72 -4.92
CA ARG A 43 -4.33 -3.25 -3.61
C ARG A 43 -2.84 -3.51 -3.53
N LEU A 44 -2.25 -4.10 -4.57
CA LEU A 44 -0.81 -4.37 -4.60
C LEU A 44 0.03 -3.09 -4.63
N ASP A 45 -0.44 -2.03 -5.30
CA ASP A 45 0.22 -0.71 -5.27
C ASP A 45 0.15 -0.04 -3.89
N GLN A 46 -0.93 -0.28 -3.14
CA GLN A 46 -1.10 0.23 -1.78
C GLN A 46 -0.33 -0.60 -0.74
N GLU A 47 -0.10 -1.87 -1.01
CA GLU A 47 0.61 -2.78 -0.12
C GLU A 47 2.09 -2.41 -0.05
N ARG A 48 2.42 -1.59 0.95
CA ARG A 48 3.81 -1.19 1.19
C ARG A 48 4.55 -2.37 1.79
N ILE A 49 5.47 -2.97 1.03
CA ILE A 49 6.46 -3.92 1.54
C ILE A 49 7.45 -3.16 2.45
N SER A 50 7.03 -2.82 3.67
CA SER A 50 7.89 -2.22 4.67
C SER A 50 8.67 -3.30 5.41
N GLN A 51 9.42 -4.12 4.67
CA GLN A 51 10.11 -5.27 5.26
C GLN A 51 11.19 -4.89 6.28
N ARG A 52 11.59 -3.61 6.36
CA ARG A 52 12.77 -3.18 7.13
C ARG A 52 12.69 -1.77 7.72
N PHE A 53 11.55 -1.38 8.28
CA PHE A 53 11.55 -0.21 9.18
C PHE A 53 12.34 -0.59 10.46
N LEU A 54 13.46 0.09 10.74
CA LEU A 54 14.46 -0.19 11.79
C LEU A 54 15.44 -1.34 11.54
N ALA A 55 15.57 -1.86 10.32
CA ALA A 55 16.61 -2.84 10.03
C ALA A 55 17.93 -2.14 9.70
N GLY A 56 18.70 -1.78 10.74
CA GLY A 56 20.02 -1.19 10.62
C GLY A 56 20.11 0.25 11.15
N PRO A 57 21.32 0.86 11.11
CA PRO A 57 21.60 2.14 11.75
C PRO A 57 20.99 3.35 11.03
N VAL A 58 20.59 3.22 9.76
CA VAL A 58 20.03 4.31 8.95
C VAL A 58 18.69 3.86 8.36
N ASN A 59 17.68 4.71 8.51
CA ASN A 59 16.33 4.47 8.00
C ASN A 59 16.01 5.47 6.89
N ILE A 60 15.64 4.97 5.72
CA ILE A 60 15.11 5.78 4.62
C ILE A 60 13.62 5.46 4.50
N CYS A 61 12.77 6.45 4.70
CA CYS A 61 11.34 6.26 4.73
C CYS A 61 10.59 7.56 4.37
N THR A 62 9.29 7.43 4.08
CA THR A 62 8.39 8.57 3.92
C THR A 62 7.81 8.99 5.27
N LEU A 63 7.43 10.27 5.40
CA LEU A 63 6.65 10.75 6.54
C LEU A 63 5.29 10.01 6.64
N MET A 64 5.06 9.32 7.76
CA MET A 64 3.83 8.60 8.05
C MET A 64 3.06 9.31 9.18
N PRO A 65 1.75 9.56 9.03
CA PRO A 65 0.94 10.11 10.10
C PRO A 65 1.00 9.26 11.37
N MET A 66 0.93 9.91 12.54
CA MET A 66 0.87 9.27 13.86
C MET A 66 2.04 8.32 14.20
N ARG A 67 3.12 8.33 13.43
CA ARG A 67 4.34 7.55 13.69
C ARG A 67 5.49 8.49 14.02
N SER A 68 5.47 9.03 15.24
CA SER A 68 6.59 9.82 15.79
C SER A 68 7.45 8.93 16.68
N ILE A 69 8.67 8.66 16.24
CA ILE A 69 9.69 7.92 17.00
C ILE A 69 10.85 8.89 17.24
N PRO A 70 11.35 9.01 18.47
CA PRO A 70 12.46 9.91 18.75
C PRO A 70 13.76 9.38 18.12
N PHE A 71 14.43 10.23 17.33
CA PHE A 71 15.75 9.95 16.78
C PHE A 71 16.74 11.05 17.20
N LYS A 72 18.02 10.68 17.34
CA LYS A 72 19.09 11.66 17.60
C LYS A 72 19.30 12.61 16.41
N VAL A 73 19.07 12.14 15.19
CA VAL A 73 19.22 12.89 13.95
C VAL A 73 18.02 12.61 13.06
N VAL A 74 17.43 13.66 12.49
CA VAL A 74 16.33 13.60 11.52
C VAL A 74 16.72 14.44 10.31
N CYS A 75 16.69 13.84 9.12
CA CYS A 75 16.96 14.52 7.85
C CYS A 75 15.69 14.52 6.99
N LEU A 76 15.28 15.69 6.52
CA LEU A 76 14.17 15.83 5.58
C LEU A 76 14.70 16.14 4.18
N LEU A 77 14.29 15.34 3.19
CA LEU A 77 14.67 15.50 1.80
C LEU A 77 13.43 15.78 0.94
N GLY A 78 13.59 16.58 -0.10
CA GLY A 78 12.50 16.89 -1.04
C GLY A 78 11.41 17.78 -0.44
N MET A 79 11.74 18.65 0.52
CA MET A 79 10.84 19.67 1.09
C MET A 79 10.68 20.87 0.15
N ASN A 80 10.45 20.59 -1.14
CA ASN A 80 10.28 21.59 -2.18
C ASN A 80 8.80 21.98 -2.29
N ASP A 81 8.55 23.21 -2.76
CA ASP A 81 7.20 23.65 -3.12
C ASP A 81 6.58 22.72 -4.18
N GLY A 82 5.28 22.45 -4.07
CA GLY A 82 4.57 21.47 -4.88
C GLY A 82 4.86 20.00 -4.60
N VAL A 83 5.92 19.66 -3.84
CA VAL A 83 6.23 18.28 -3.41
C VAL A 83 5.81 18.05 -1.96
N TYR A 84 6.03 19.04 -1.09
CA TYR A 84 5.59 19.03 0.30
C TYR A 84 4.96 20.38 0.67
N PRO A 85 3.81 20.40 1.38
CA PRO A 85 3.03 19.26 1.88
C PRO A 85 2.30 18.51 0.76
N ARG A 86 2.18 17.19 0.89
CA ARG A 86 1.41 16.37 -0.06
C ARG A 86 -0.06 16.80 -0.02
N GLN A 87 -0.61 17.10 -1.18
CA GLN A 87 -2.01 17.48 -1.33
C GLN A 87 -2.83 16.27 -1.79
N LEU A 88 -3.95 16.04 -1.11
CA LEU A 88 -5.01 15.16 -1.58
C LEU A 88 -6.24 16.04 -1.76
N ALA A 89 -6.60 16.32 -3.00
CA ALA A 89 -7.82 17.07 -3.28
C ALA A 89 -9.01 16.24 -2.74
N PRO A 90 -9.94 16.86 -2.00
CA PRO A 90 -11.13 16.16 -1.57
C PRO A 90 -11.92 15.69 -2.79
N LEU A 91 -12.61 14.56 -2.65
CA LEU A 91 -13.58 14.11 -3.66
C LEU A 91 -14.62 15.23 -3.83
N GLY A 92 -14.63 15.86 -5.00
CA GLY A 92 -15.62 16.87 -5.36
C GLY A 92 -16.89 16.18 -5.83
N PHE A 93 -17.99 16.41 -5.12
CA PHE A 93 -19.34 16.03 -5.53
C PHE A 93 -20.35 16.98 -4.89
#